data_AF-A0A950GDX6-F1
#
_entry.id   AF-A0A950GDX6-F1
#
_cell.length_a   1.000
_cell.length_b   1.000
_cell.length_c   1.000
_cell.angle_alpha   90.00
_cell.angle_beta   90.00
_cell.angle_gamma   90.00
#
_symmetry.space_group_name_H-M   'P 1'
#
loop_
_entity.id
_entity.type
_entity.pdbx_description
1 polymer ?
#
loop_
_entity_poly.entity_id
_entity_poly.type
_entity_poly.pdbx_seq_one_letter_code
_entity_poly.pdbx_strand_id
1 'polypeptide(L)'
;MMGDPAVDITDFYAFPSPERPGNVVLIMNAFPMATPDSFFSDAVIYRFRLRPLARSTAGLSPGAVEYTIDVRFNDVPEGTAAQTGALATSDGREATFTVGETVERDGLRCFAGLRSDPFFMDVEAAIRTDIVGKLSFAKQGANTVELRDTLSIVVELLAAPIIERFGGVTLAGAIAEDIVPG
;
A
#
# COMPACT_ATOMS: atom_id res chain seq x y z
N MET A 1 -26.15 -0.32 -2.40
CA MET A 1 -25.15 -1.40 -2.39
C MET A 1 -23.86 -0.73 -1.96
N MET A 2 -23.51 -0.85 -0.67
CA MET A 2 -22.24 -0.33 -0.17
C MET A 2 -21.18 -1.31 -0.68
N GLY A 3 -20.13 -0.83 -1.35
CA GLY A 3 -18.98 -1.68 -1.69
C GLY A 3 -18.37 -2.24 -0.41
N ASP A 4 -17.71 -3.40 -0.49
CA ASP A 4 -16.92 -3.92 0.62
C ASP A 4 -15.76 -2.95 0.89
N PRO A 5 -15.73 -2.24 2.04
CA PRO A 5 -14.67 -1.26 2.32
C PRO A 5 -13.29 -1.93 2.40
N ALA A 6 -13.22 -3.23 2.68
CA ALA A 6 -11.96 -3.94 2.79
C ALA A 6 -11.18 -4.01 1.46
N VAL A 7 -11.85 -3.78 0.32
CA VAL A 7 -11.24 -3.76 -1.02
C VAL A 7 -11.18 -2.35 -1.64
N ASP A 8 -11.35 -1.32 -0.80
CA ASP A 8 -11.22 0.08 -1.22
C ASP A 8 -9.79 0.57 -0.94
N ILE A 9 -8.93 0.56 -1.97
CA ILE A 9 -7.57 1.11 -1.89
C ILE A 9 -7.67 2.64 -1.81
N THR A 10 -7.24 3.21 -0.69
CA THR A 10 -7.27 4.66 -0.46
C THR A 10 -6.01 5.33 -1.00
N ASP A 11 -4.84 4.72 -0.78
CA ASP A 11 -3.54 5.30 -1.13
C ASP A 11 -2.50 4.23 -1.50
N PHE A 12 -1.54 4.65 -2.32
CA PHE A 12 -0.36 3.85 -2.64
C PHE A 12 0.91 4.70 -2.57
N TYR A 13 1.94 4.18 -1.89
CA TYR A 13 3.25 4.81 -1.76
C TYR A 13 4.36 3.87 -2.22
N ALA A 14 5.37 4.42 -2.88
CA ALA A 14 6.60 3.72 -3.25
C ALA A 14 7.79 4.66 -3.09
N PHE A 15 8.75 4.33 -2.22
CA PHE A 15 9.91 5.17 -1.97
C PHE A 15 11.13 4.37 -1.48
N PRO A 16 12.37 4.86 -1.67
CA PRO A 16 13.55 4.25 -1.08
C PRO A 16 13.48 4.27 0.44
N SER A 17 13.86 3.18 1.10
CA SER A 17 13.83 3.10 2.56
C SER A 17 14.77 4.14 3.18
N PRO A 18 14.28 4.99 4.09
CA PRO A 18 15.13 5.95 4.81
C PRO A 18 16.01 5.26 5.86
N GLU A 19 15.62 4.07 6.32
CA GLU A 19 16.30 3.32 7.38
C GLU A 19 17.21 2.21 6.86
N ARG A 20 16.93 1.67 5.66
CA ARG A 20 17.68 0.55 5.06
C ARG A 20 18.14 0.89 3.64
N PRO A 21 19.33 1.49 3.47
CA PRO A 21 19.85 1.85 2.15
C PRO A 21 19.83 0.68 1.17
N GLY A 22 19.32 0.93 -0.04
CA GLY A 22 19.18 -0.10 -1.09
C GLY A 22 17.84 -0.83 -1.08
N ASN A 23 17.02 -0.66 -0.03
CA ASN A 23 15.65 -1.18 -0.01
C ASN A 23 14.67 -0.18 -0.62
N VAL A 24 13.57 -0.72 -1.14
CA VAL A 24 12.36 0.02 -1.49
C VAL A 24 11.24 -0.35 -0.52
N VAL A 25 10.44 0.65 -0.13
CA VAL A 25 9.22 0.50 0.66
C VAL A 25 8.02 0.72 -0.24
N LEU A 26 7.07 -0.19 -0.17
CA LEU A 26 5.78 -0.15 -0.84
C LEU A 26 4.69 -0.17 0.22
N ILE A 27 3.72 0.74 0.14
CA ILE A 27 2.61 0.82 1.09
C ILE A 27 1.32 0.89 0.31
N MET A 28 0.39 0.01 0.64
CA MET A 28 -1.00 0.06 0.17
C MET A 28 -1.88 0.30 1.39
N ASN A 29 -2.62 1.40 1.38
CA ASN A 29 -3.69 1.64 2.34
C ASN A 29 -5.01 1.17 1.73
N ALA A 30 -5.79 0.46 2.52
CA ALA A 30 -7.13 0.01 2.19
C ALA A 30 -8.05 0.21 3.39
N PHE A 31 -9.36 0.05 3.20
CA PHE A 31 -10.35 0.19 4.26
C PHE A 31 -10.31 1.59 4.91
N PRO A 32 -10.91 2.61 4.27
CA PRO A 32 -11.00 3.93 4.87
C PRO A 32 -11.78 3.89 6.19
N MET A 33 -11.34 4.68 7.19
CA MET A 33 -11.98 4.74 8.51
C MET A 33 -12.00 3.39 9.24
N ALA A 34 -10.94 2.60 9.09
CA ALA A 34 -10.77 1.35 9.79
C ALA A 34 -10.77 1.54 11.31
N THR A 35 -11.19 0.50 12.01
CA THR A 35 -11.19 0.38 13.46
C THR A 35 -10.37 -0.84 13.90
N PRO A 36 -10.09 -1.02 15.20
CA PRO A 36 -9.46 -2.25 15.69
C PRO A 36 -10.24 -3.54 15.37
N ASP A 37 -11.53 -3.44 15.03
CA ASP A 37 -12.39 -4.57 14.64
C ASP A 37 -12.49 -4.73 13.11
N SER A 38 -11.75 -3.92 12.34
CA SER A 38 -11.72 -4.01 10.88
C SER A 38 -10.69 -5.04 10.41
N PHE A 39 -11.07 -5.82 9.40
CA PHE A 39 -10.24 -6.88 8.83
C PHE A 39 -9.99 -6.65 7.34
N PHE A 40 -8.85 -7.15 6.86
CA PHE A 40 -8.62 -7.25 5.44
C PHE A 40 -9.55 -8.31 4.83
N SER A 41 -9.89 -8.15 3.56
CA SER A 41 -10.72 -9.11 2.83
C SER A 41 -9.94 -10.40 2.57
N ASP A 42 -10.56 -11.54 2.81
CA ASP A 42 -10.06 -12.87 2.45
C ASP A 42 -10.45 -13.26 1.00
N ALA A 43 -11.28 -12.45 0.35
CA ALA A 43 -11.82 -12.70 -0.99
C ALA A 43 -10.93 -12.19 -2.14
N VAL A 44 -9.92 -11.36 -1.86
CA VAL A 44 -9.02 -10.77 -2.87
C VAL A 44 -7.54 -11.04 -2.58
N ILE A 45 -6.72 -10.83 -3.60
CA ILE A 45 -5.27 -10.71 -3.47
C ILE A 45 -4.93 -9.23 -3.54
N TYR A 46 -4.29 -8.72 -2.50
CA TYR A 46 -3.69 -7.39 -2.50
C TYR A 46 -2.32 -7.49 -3.17
N ARG A 47 -2.18 -6.99 -4.40
CA ARG A 47 -0.95 -7.12 -5.20
C ARG A 47 -0.22 -5.80 -5.34
N PHE A 48 1.08 -5.83 -5.05
CA PHE A 48 2.03 -4.87 -5.60
C PHE A 48 2.61 -5.39 -6.90
N ARG A 49 2.72 -4.53 -7.91
CA ARG A 49 3.31 -4.85 -9.21
C ARG A 49 4.32 -3.81 -9.60
N LEU A 50 5.53 -4.26 -9.88
CA LEU A 50 6.60 -3.43 -10.42
C LEU A 50 6.92 -3.83 -11.86
N ARG A 51 7.19 -2.84 -12.70
CA ARG A 51 7.63 -3.02 -14.10
C ARG A 51 8.75 -2.04 -14.46
N PRO A 52 9.69 -2.42 -15.34
CA PRO A 52 10.60 -1.45 -15.94
C PRO A 52 9.80 -0.47 -16.80
N LEU A 53 10.22 0.80 -16.80
CA LEU A 53 9.66 1.81 -17.69
C LEU A 53 10.71 2.25 -18.70
N ALA A 54 10.34 2.24 -19.98
CA ALA A 54 11.10 2.91 -21.02
C ALA A 54 10.59 4.34 -21.19
N ARG A 55 11.50 5.31 -21.29
CA ARG A 55 11.18 6.71 -21.57
C ARG A 55 11.41 7.00 -23.04
N SER A 56 10.41 7.62 -23.67
CA SER A 56 10.49 8.14 -25.03
C SER A 56 10.03 9.61 -25.07
N THR A 57 10.11 10.24 -26.24
CA THR A 57 9.52 11.58 -26.46
C THR A 57 8.00 11.57 -26.34
N ALA A 58 7.34 10.42 -26.54
CA ALA A 58 5.90 10.26 -26.43
C ALA A 58 5.41 9.94 -25.01
N GLY A 59 6.31 9.67 -24.06
CA GLY A 59 5.97 9.37 -22.67
C GLY A 59 6.68 8.15 -22.11
N LEU A 60 6.07 7.54 -21.09
CA LEU A 60 6.54 6.34 -20.42
C LEU A 60 5.78 5.12 -20.94
N SER A 61 6.48 4.04 -21.24
CA SER A 61 5.88 2.76 -21.63
C SER A 61 6.38 1.63 -20.73
N PRO A 62 5.49 0.79 -20.17
CA PRO A 62 5.91 -0.34 -19.35
C PRO A 62 6.52 -1.45 -20.20
N GLY A 63 7.60 -2.06 -19.71
CA GLY A 63 8.13 -3.30 -20.26
C GLY A 63 7.30 -4.52 -19.85
N ALA A 64 7.58 -5.65 -20.49
CA ALA A 64 6.84 -6.90 -20.29
C ALA A 64 7.25 -7.70 -19.04
N VAL A 65 8.46 -7.47 -18.52
CA VAL A 65 8.95 -8.15 -17.31
C VAL A 65 8.29 -7.54 -16.09
N GLU A 66 7.86 -8.39 -15.16
CA GLU A 66 7.19 -7.96 -13.94
C GLU A 66 7.85 -8.54 -12.70
N TYR A 67 7.70 -7.81 -11.60
CA TYR A 67 7.92 -8.31 -10.26
C TYR A 67 6.66 -8.08 -9.44
N THR A 68 6.02 -9.14 -8.96
CA THR A 68 4.81 -9.06 -8.14
C THR A 68 5.06 -9.49 -6.70
N ILE A 69 4.27 -8.91 -5.80
CA ILE A 69 4.18 -9.26 -4.39
C ILE A 69 2.70 -9.40 -4.09
N ASP A 70 2.28 -10.60 -3.73
CA ASP A 70 0.89 -10.94 -3.47
C ASP A 70 0.71 -11.11 -1.98
N VAL A 71 -0.25 -10.40 -1.40
CA VAL A 71 -0.63 -10.54 0.00
C VAL A 71 -2.06 -11.06 0.06
N ARG A 72 -2.26 -12.13 0.81
CA ARG A 72 -3.55 -12.79 1.02
C ARG A 72 -3.82 -12.87 2.50
N PHE A 73 -5.09 -12.70 2.87
CA PHE A 73 -5.55 -12.83 4.24
C PHE A 73 -6.48 -14.04 4.35
N ASN A 74 -6.46 -14.68 5.50
CA ASN A 74 -7.41 -15.73 5.83
C ASN A 74 -8.63 -15.11 6.49
N ASP A 75 -9.77 -15.81 6.42
CA ASP A 75 -10.94 -15.51 7.25
C ASP A 75 -10.55 -15.51 8.74
N VAL A 76 -11.26 -14.71 9.53
CA VAL A 76 -11.03 -14.57 10.97
C VAL A 76 -11.75 -15.70 11.69
N PRO A 77 -11.05 -16.60 12.39
CA PRO A 77 -11.71 -17.69 13.10
C PRO A 77 -12.68 -17.17 14.17
N GLU A 78 -13.84 -17.82 14.26
CA GLU A 78 -14.89 -17.48 15.23
C GLU A 78 -14.31 -17.45 16.66
N GLY A 79 -14.60 -16.37 17.40
CA GLY A 79 -14.11 -16.16 18.76
C GLY A 79 -12.68 -15.62 18.86
N THR A 80 -12.05 -15.23 17.74
CA THR A 80 -10.73 -14.57 17.72
C THR A 80 -10.83 -13.18 17.09
N ALA A 81 -9.90 -12.30 17.44
CA ALA A 81 -9.67 -11.02 16.75
C ALA A 81 -8.37 -11.03 15.92
N ALA A 82 -7.73 -12.19 15.80
CA ALA A 82 -6.40 -12.31 15.21
C ALA A 82 -6.52 -12.83 13.77
N GLN A 83 -6.48 -11.92 12.81
CA GLN A 83 -6.39 -12.30 11.40
C GLN A 83 -4.95 -12.72 11.06
N THR A 84 -4.82 -13.71 10.18
CA THR A 84 -3.51 -14.15 9.65
C THR A 84 -3.46 -13.91 8.15
N GLY A 85 -2.25 -13.81 7.62
CA GLY A 85 -2.04 -13.65 6.19
C GLY A 85 -0.75 -14.31 5.72
N ALA A 86 -0.60 -14.32 4.41
CA ALA A 86 0.57 -14.81 3.71
C ALA A 86 0.97 -13.83 2.62
N LEU A 87 2.27 -13.72 2.38
CA LEU A 87 2.87 -12.96 1.30
C LEU A 87 3.68 -13.91 0.42
N ALA A 88 3.54 -13.79 -0.89
CA ALA A 88 4.37 -14.48 -1.88
C ALA A 88 4.90 -13.52 -2.94
N THR A 89 6.16 -13.66 -3.33
CA THR A 89 6.78 -12.85 -4.39
C THR A 89 7.02 -13.66 -5.67
N SER A 90 7.07 -12.97 -6.81
CA SER A 90 7.36 -13.60 -8.12
C SER A 90 8.77 -14.17 -8.29
N ASP A 91 9.65 -14.00 -7.31
CA ASP A 91 10.96 -14.66 -7.21
C ASP A 91 10.98 -15.82 -6.19
N GLY A 92 9.82 -16.21 -5.67
CA GLY A 92 9.62 -17.42 -4.85
C GLY A 92 9.84 -17.24 -3.35
N ARG A 93 9.94 -16.01 -2.84
CA ARG A 93 9.96 -15.77 -1.39
C ARG A 93 8.54 -15.83 -0.85
N GLU A 94 8.41 -16.43 0.34
CA GLU A 94 7.13 -16.60 1.02
C GLU A 94 7.28 -16.25 2.51
N ALA A 95 6.23 -15.67 3.09
CA ALA A 95 6.14 -15.43 4.53
C ALA A 95 4.69 -15.53 4.99
N THR A 96 4.47 -16.07 6.19
CA THR A 96 3.19 -15.97 6.90
C THR A 96 3.31 -15.01 8.06
N PHE A 97 2.20 -14.37 8.44
CA PHE A 97 2.18 -13.37 9.50
C PHE A 97 0.82 -13.28 10.19
N THR A 98 0.83 -12.69 11.39
CA THR A 98 -0.37 -12.24 12.10
C THR A 98 -0.55 -10.75 11.84
N VAL A 99 -1.77 -10.32 11.56
CA VAL A 99 -2.10 -8.89 11.40
C VAL A 99 -1.77 -8.14 12.69
N GLY A 100 -1.11 -6.99 12.56
CA GLY A 100 -0.57 -6.20 13.67
C GLY A 100 0.88 -6.53 14.04
N GLU A 101 1.45 -7.61 13.51
CA GLU A 101 2.86 -7.98 13.72
C GLU A 101 3.72 -7.68 12.50
N THR A 102 5.01 -7.43 12.72
CA THR A 102 6.00 -7.32 11.63
C THR A 102 6.69 -8.66 11.43
N VAL A 103 6.73 -9.14 10.19
CA VAL A 103 7.52 -10.31 9.80
C VAL A 103 8.75 -9.87 8.99
N GLU A 104 9.89 -10.52 9.22
CA GLU A 104 11.11 -10.33 8.44
C GLU A 104 11.73 -11.69 8.11
N ARG A 105 11.87 -12.01 6.83
CA ARG A 105 12.39 -13.28 6.31
C ARG A 105 13.05 -13.04 4.96
N ASP A 106 14.22 -13.63 4.71
CA ASP A 106 14.90 -13.61 3.39
C ASP A 106 14.98 -12.23 2.71
N GLY A 107 15.31 -11.20 3.51
CA GLY A 107 15.44 -9.82 3.03
C GLY A 107 14.11 -9.14 2.64
N LEU A 108 12.99 -9.77 2.93
CA LEU A 108 11.64 -9.22 2.87
C LEU A 108 11.18 -8.87 4.29
N ARG A 109 10.68 -7.65 4.48
CA ARG A 109 9.99 -7.22 5.69
C ARG A 109 8.56 -6.83 5.33
N CYS A 110 7.59 -7.31 6.09
CA CYS A 110 6.18 -7.04 5.87
C CYS A 110 5.49 -6.70 7.19
N PHE A 111 4.57 -5.73 7.14
CA PHE A 111 3.61 -5.45 8.19
C PHE A 111 2.24 -5.26 7.54
N ALA A 112 1.20 -5.83 8.13
CA ALA A 112 -0.17 -5.54 7.75
C ALA A 112 -0.99 -5.23 9.00
N GLY A 113 -1.77 -4.15 9.00
CA GLY A 113 -2.66 -3.81 10.12
C GLY A 113 -3.00 -2.33 10.22
N LEU A 114 -3.65 -1.96 11.32
CA LEU A 114 -4.17 -0.62 11.56
C LEU A 114 -3.06 0.44 11.63
N ARG A 115 -3.24 1.55 10.91
CA ARG A 115 -2.38 2.73 10.93
C ARG A 115 -3.21 3.99 10.81
N SER A 116 -2.71 5.08 11.37
CA SER A 116 -3.31 6.39 11.13
C SER A 116 -3.21 6.76 9.66
N ASP A 117 -4.33 7.23 9.12
CA ASP A 117 -4.43 7.70 7.75
C ASP A 117 -3.46 8.87 7.53
N PRO A 118 -2.56 8.81 6.53
CA PRO A 118 -1.66 9.90 6.21
C PRO A 118 -2.37 11.11 5.56
N PHE A 119 -3.64 10.99 5.19
CA PHE A 119 -4.41 12.09 4.62
C PHE A 119 -4.58 13.24 5.63
N PHE A 120 -4.26 14.45 5.18
CA PHE A 120 -4.43 15.69 5.94
C PHE A 120 -5.30 16.64 5.16
N MET A 121 -6.33 17.19 5.81
CA MET A 121 -7.14 18.22 5.20
C MET A 121 -7.73 19.17 6.24
N ASP A 122 -7.63 20.47 5.97
CA ASP A 122 -8.42 21.50 6.62
C ASP A 122 -9.70 21.70 5.80
N VAL A 123 -10.73 20.88 6.08
CA VAL A 123 -11.97 20.84 5.29
C VAL A 123 -12.71 22.17 5.35
N GLU A 124 -12.69 22.85 6.51
CA GLU A 124 -13.35 24.16 6.63
C GLU A 124 -12.66 25.22 5.75
N ALA A 125 -11.32 25.27 5.77
CA ALA A 125 -10.57 26.19 4.91
C ALA A 125 -10.74 25.86 3.42
N ALA A 126 -10.85 24.58 3.05
CA ALA A 126 -11.14 24.15 1.69
C ALA A 126 -12.53 24.64 1.23
N ILE A 127 -13.59 24.38 2.02
CA ILE A 127 -14.95 24.85 1.73
C ILE A 127 -15.00 26.38 1.61
N ARG A 128 -14.35 27.10 2.53
CA ARG A 128 -14.30 28.57 2.49
C ARG A 128 -13.59 29.06 1.24
N THR A 129 -12.48 28.42 0.85
CA THR A 129 -11.73 28.76 -0.36
C THR A 129 -12.62 28.68 -1.60
N ASP A 130 -13.41 27.61 -1.72
CA ASP A 130 -14.33 27.42 -2.83
C ASP A 130 -15.43 28.48 -2.85
N ILE A 131 -16.04 28.77 -1.69
CA ILE A 131 -17.13 29.77 -1.58
C ILE A 131 -16.64 31.18 -1.95
N VAL A 132 -15.46 31.57 -1.48
CA VAL A 132 -14.96 32.95 -1.64
C VAL A 132 -14.09 33.16 -2.88
N GLY A 133 -13.71 32.07 -3.57
CA GLY A 133 -12.79 32.08 -4.71
C GLY A 133 -11.38 32.57 -4.36
N LYS A 134 -10.98 32.50 -3.08
CA LYS A 134 -9.65 32.92 -2.60
C LYS A 134 -9.15 31.94 -1.53
N LEU A 135 -7.86 31.61 -1.59
CA LEU A 135 -7.20 30.74 -0.61
C LEU A 135 -7.46 31.23 0.82
N SER A 136 -8.10 30.37 1.61
CA SER A 136 -8.53 30.66 2.98
C SER A 136 -7.79 29.85 4.03
N PHE A 137 -6.73 29.14 3.64
CA PHE A 137 -5.89 28.34 4.54
C PHE A 137 -5.01 29.23 5.42
N ALA A 138 -4.96 28.90 6.72
CA ALA A 138 -4.06 29.55 7.67
C ALA A 138 -2.64 28.98 7.59
N LYS A 139 -1.67 29.67 8.21
CA LYS A 139 -0.28 29.18 8.32
C LYS A 139 -0.18 27.83 9.05
N GLN A 140 -1.06 27.60 10.02
CA GLN A 140 -1.26 26.31 10.67
C GLN A 140 -2.69 25.87 10.35
N GLY A 141 -2.83 24.85 9.50
CA GLY A 141 -4.12 24.25 9.19
C GLY A 141 -4.59 23.29 10.29
N ALA A 142 -5.89 23.07 10.38
CA ALA A 142 -6.47 22.04 11.23
C ALA A 142 -6.53 20.70 10.47
N ASN A 143 -6.09 19.60 11.07
CA ASN A 143 -6.31 18.27 10.50
C ASN A 143 -7.74 17.79 10.84
N THR A 144 -8.73 18.22 10.05
CA THR A 144 -10.14 17.87 10.32
C THR A 144 -10.48 16.39 10.07
N VAL A 145 -9.54 15.62 9.51
CA VAL A 145 -9.64 14.18 9.26
C VAL A 145 -8.73 13.37 10.20
N GLU A 146 -8.16 14.00 11.22
CA GLU A 146 -7.40 13.30 12.25
C GLU A 146 -8.20 12.17 12.91
N LEU A 147 -7.49 11.17 13.45
CA LEU A 147 -8.06 9.98 14.10
C LEU A 147 -8.88 9.06 13.18
N ARG A 148 -8.73 9.22 11.87
CA ARG A 148 -9.18 8.22 10.91
C ARG A 148 -8.02 7.28 10.64
N ASP A 149 -8.22 6.00 10.90
CA ASP A 149 -7.23 4.98 10.59
C ASP A 149 -7.60 4.31 9.26
N THR A 150 -6.61 3.65 8.66
CA THR A 150 -6.76 2.73 7.53
C THR A 150 -6.12 1.40 7.89
N LEU A 151 -6.42 0.37 7.12
CA LEU A 151 -5.64 -0.86 7.12
C LEU A 151 -4.49 -0.71 6.13
N SER A 152 -3.25 -0.81 6.60
CA SER A 152 -2.06 -0.64 5.77
C SER A 152 -1.32 -1.95 5.58
N ILE A 153 -0.91 -2.24 4.35
CA ILE A 153 0.05 -3.28 3.99
C ILE A 153 1.36 -2.60 3.62
N VAL A 154 2.41 -2.84 4.38
CA VAL A 154 3.75 -2.27 4.20
C VAL A 154 4.70 -3.40 3.84
N VAL A 155 5.36 -3.30 2.70
CA VAL A 155 6.39 -4.24 2.27
C VAL A 155 7.69 -3.50 2.00
N GLU A 156 8.78 -4.00 2.56
CA GLU A 156 10.13 -3.49 2.36
C GLU A 156 11.04 -4.63 1.86
N LEU A 157 11.79 -4.38 0.78
CA LEU A 157 12.67 -5.38 0.17
C LEU A 157 13.85 -4.73 -0.57
N LEU A 158 14.93 -5.50 -0.77
CA LEU A 158 16.09 -5.09 -1.57
C LEU A 158 15.68 -4.78 -3.02
N ALA A 159 16.06 -3.60 -3.52
CA ALA A 159 15.76 -3.20 -4.89
C ALA A 159 16.70 -3.85 -5.93
N ALA A 160 17.92 -4.21 -5.55
CA ALA A 160 18.94 -4.70 -6.49
C ALA A 160 18.50 -5.96 -7.27
N PRO A 161 17.94 -7.03 -6.66
CA PRO A 161 17.45 -8.19 -7.40
C PRO A 161 16.32 -7.86 -8.38
N ILE A 162 15.46 -6.89 -8.03
CA ILE A 162 14.37 -6.44 -8.90
C ILE A 162 14.92 -5.69 -10.12
N ILE A 163 15.88 -4.79 -9.90
CA ILE A 163 16.55 -4.03 -10.95
C ILE A 163 17.31 -4.97 -11.89
N GLU A 164 18.01 -5.98 -11.36
CA GLU A 164 18.69 -7.00 -12.16
C GLU A 164 17.70 -7.77 -13.04
N ARG A 165 16.57 -8.22 -12.48
CA ARG A 165 15.47 -8.87 -13.22
C ARG A 165 14.92 -7.97 -14.33
N PHE A 166 14.92 -6.66 -14.12
CA PHE A 166 14.51 -5.67 -15.10
C PHE A 166 15.60 -5.31 -16.13
N GLY A 167 16.72 -6.02 -16.16
CA GLY A 167 17.82 -5.78 -17.10
C GLY A 167 18.65 -4.54 -16.75
N GLY A 168 18.68 -4.14 -15.48
CA GLY A 168 19.49 -3.02 -15.00
C GLY A 168 18.92 -1.64 -15.29
N VAL A 169 17.62 -1.51 -15.60
CA VAL A 169 17.00 -0.19 -15.82
C VAL A 169 17.01 0.66 -14.56
N THR A 170 17.07 1.97 -14.75
CA THR A 170 17.06 2.95 -13.64
C THR A 170 15.68 3.53 -13.36
N LEU A 171 14.67 3.18 -14.15
CA LEU A 171 13.29 3.65 -13.99
C LEU A 171 12.32 2.47 -13.93
N ALA A 172 11.57 2.39 -12.85
CA ALA A 172 10.51 1.41 -12.65
C ALA A 172 9.21 2.11 -12.26
N GLY A 173 8.09 1.54 -12.68
CA GLY A 173 6.75 1.90 -12.23
C GLY A 173 6.28 0.88 -11.19
N ALA A 174 5.53 1.34 -10.20
CA ALA A 174 4.91 0.49 -9.20
C ALA A 174 3.40 0.78 -9.14
N ILE A 175 2.62 -0.27 -8.92
CA ILE A 175 1.15 -0.24 -8.87
C ILE A 175 0.70 -1.09 -7.67
N ALA A 176 -0.38 -0.68 -7.02
CA ALA A 176 -1.18 -1.45 -6.08
C ALA A 176 -2.52 -1.80 -6.75
N GLU A 177 -2.96 -3.05 -6.66
CA GLU A 177 -4.23 -3.52 -7.23
C GLU A 177 -4.82 -4.66 -6.39
N ASP A 178 -6.15 -4.73 -6.35
CA ASP A 178 -6.90 -5.84 -5.75
C ASP A 178 -7.35 -6.80 -6.86
N ILE A 179 -7.04 -8.08 -6.69
CA ILE A 179 -7.34 -9.12 -7.69
C ILE A 179 -8.33 -10.11 -7.10
N VAL A 180 -9.46 -10.31 -7.78
CA VAL A 180 -10.39 -11.41 -7.50
C VAL A 180 -9.79 -12.71 -8.04
N PRO A 181 -9.50 -13.73 -7.20
CA PRO A 181 -9.05 -15.03 -7.67
C PRO A 181 -10.10 -15.67 -8.59
N GLY A 182 -9.66 -16.17 -9.74
CA GLY A 182 -10.52 -16.90 -10.68
C GLY A 182 -10.80 -18.34 -10.27
#